data_AF-A0A3B8P5R3-F1
#
_entry.id   AF-A0A3B8P5R3-F1
#
_cell.length_a   1.000
_cell.length_b   1.000
_cell.length_c   1.000
_cell.angle_alpha   90.00
_cell.angle_beta   90.00
_cell.angle_gamma   90.00
#
_symmetry.space_group_name_H-M   'P 1'
#
loop_
_entity.id
_entity.type
_entity.pdbx_description
1 polymer ?
#
loop_
_entity_poly.entity_id
_entity_poly.type
_entity_poly.pdbx_seq_one_letter_code
_entity_poly.pdbx_strand_id
1 'polypeptide(L)'
;MSSTRASQPPRLLPRLLGVLFALMGLALLAGGIKLATLGGSLYYLLAGVGLLITGGLLWGQRREALSVYGIVLLLSSLWSLMEVGLDWWQLVPR
;
A
#
# COMPACT_ATOMS: atom_id res chain seq x y z
N MET A 1 38.95 11.25 -17.22
CA MET A 1 37.72 10.44 -17.11
C MET A 1 37.06 10.78 -15.78
N SER A 2 36.05 11.64 -15.82
CA SER A 2 35.32 12.16 -14.66
C SER A 2 34.36 11.11 -14.13
N SER A 3 34.67 10.52 -12.98
CA SER A 3 33.72 9.70 -12.23
C SER A 3 32.62 10.60 -11.66
N THR A 4 31.49 10.69 -12.34
CA THR A 4 30.25 11.26 -11.79
C THR A 4 29.90 10.49 -10.53
N ARG A 5 30.15 11.08 -9.34
CA ARG A 5 29.57 10.57 -8.10
C ARG A 5 28.06 10.69 -8.28
N ALA A 6 27.38 9.59 -8.58
CA ALA A 6 25.94 9.51 -8.42
C ALA A 6 25.66 9.94 -6.97
N SER A 7 25.07 11.12 -6.81
CA SER A 7 24.61 11.63 -5.53
C SER A 7 23.74 10.57 -4.89
N GLN A 8 24.31 9.84 -3.92
CA GLN A 8 23.58 8.90 -3.08
C GLN A 8 22.37 9.67 -2.54
N PRO A 9 21.12 9.30 -2.86
CA PRO A 9 19.98 10.02 -2.35
C PRO A 9 20.07 10.00 -0.82
N PRO A 10 19.80 11.11 -0.13
CA PRO A 10 19.89 11.15 1.31
C PRO A 10 18.99 10.04 1.85
N ARG A 11 19.50 9.28 2.83
CA ARG A 11 18.79 8.20 3.53
C ARG A 11 17.45 8.63 4.17
N LEU A 12 17.08 9.91 4.04
CA LEU A 12 15.77 10.48 4.34
C LEU A 12 14.65 9.92 3.47
N LEU A 13 14.90 9.63 2.17
CA LEU A 13 13.82 9.27 1.25
C LEU A 13 13.00 8.05 1.72
N PRO A 14 13.64 6.93 2.11
CA PRO A 14 12.90 5.75 2.60
C PRO A 14 12.16 6.02 3.91
N ARG A 15 12.69 6.88 4.79
CA ARG A 15 12.01 7.26 6.03
C ARG A 15 10.77 8.11 5.77
N LEU A 16 10.86 9.10 4.88
CA LEU A 16 9.73 9.93 4.48
C LEU A 16 8.62 9.07 3.84
N LEU A 17 9.00 8.16 2.94
CA LEU A 17 8.07 7.19 2.36
C LEU A 17 7.47 6.29 3.44
N GLY A 18 8.26 5.84 4.41
CA GLY A 18 7.78 5.05 5.54
C GLY A 18 6.71 5.76 6.36
N VAL A 19 6.90 7.05 6.66
CA VAL A 19 5.90 7.87 7.36
C VAL A 19 4.64 8.03 6.52
N LEU A 20 4.79 8.36 5.24
CA LEU A 20 3.66 8.51 4.33
C LEU A 20 2.82 7.22 4.27
N PHE A 21 3.48 6.07 4.11
CA PHE A 21 2.84 4.76 4.08
C PHE A 21 2.16 4.44 5.40
N ALA A 22 2.78 4.77 6.52
CA ALA A 22 2.19 4.57 7.84
C ALA A 22 0.92 5.43 8.03
N LEU A 23 0.95 6.70 7.62
CA LEU A 23 -0.20 7.59 7.66
C LEU A 23 -1.33 7.10 6.77
N MET A 24 -1.02 6.67 5.54
CA MET A 24 -2.01 6.07 4.63
C MET A 24 -2.61 4.78 5.20
N GLY A 25 -1.79 3.90 5.78
CA GLY A 25 -2.23 2.67 6.41
C GLY A 25 -3.18 2.92 7.59
N LEU A 26 -2.86 3.92 8.43
CA LEU A 26 -3.72 4.38 9.52
C LEU A 26 -5.06 4.92 9.02
N ALA A 27 -5.04 5.77 7.98
CA ALA A 27 -6.26 6.29 7.37
C ALA A 27 -7.14 5.18 6.78
N LEU A 28 -6.52 4.19 6.12
CA LEU A 28 -7.21 3.01 5.58
C LEU A 28 -7.78 2.10 6.67
N LEU A 29 -7.07 1.93 7.79
CA LEU A 29 -7.61 1.21 8.95
C LEU A 29 -8.80 1.94 9.55
N ALA A 30 -8.71 3.24 9.78
CA ALA A 30 -9.80 4.02 10.33
C ALA A 30 -11.03 4.03 9.41
N GLY A 31 -10.82 4.28 8.11
CA GLY A 31 -11.87 4.20 7.10
C GLY A 31 -12.43 2.78 6.94
N GLY A 32 -11.56 1.77 6.99
CA GLY A 32 -11.89 0.36 6.89
C GLY A 32 -12.71 -0.15 8.06
N ILE A 33 -12.44 0.30 9.29
CA ILE A 33 -13.28 0.00 10.47
C ILE A 33 -14.69 0.53 10.23
N LYS A 34 -14.81 1.78 9.79
CA LYS A 34 -16.11 2.38 9.47
C LYS A 34 -16.83 1.61 8.35
N LEU A 35 -16.12 1.26 7.28
CA LEU A 35 -16.67 0.47 6.17
C LEU A 35 -17.12 -0.92 6.61
N ALA A 36 -16.34 -1.60 7.44
CA ALA A 36 -16.69 -2.90 8.00
C ALA A 36 -17.99 -2.84 8.82
N THR A 37 -18.20 -1.77 9.59
CA THR A 37 -19.46 -1.58 10.33
C THR A 37 -20.68 -1.33 9.43
N LEU A 38 -20.47 -0.87 8.21
CA LEU A 38 -21.51 -0.63 7.21
C LEU A 38 -21.77 -1.85 6.31
N GLY A 39 -21.14 -3.00 6.60
CA GLY A 39 -21.21 -4.21 5.77
C GLY A 39 -20.28 -4.19 4.55
N GLY A 40 -19.35 -3.25 4.48
CA GLY A 40 -18.31 -3.19 3.46
C GLY A 40 -17.21 -4.22 3.67
N SER A 41 -16.34 -4.37 2.67
CA SER A 41 -15.30 -5.39 2.68
C SER A 41 -14.25 -5.18 3.77
N LEU A 42 -13.93 -6.25 4.50
CA LEU A 42 -12.84 -6.28 5.50
C LEU A 42 -11.45 -6.08 4.87
N TYR A 43 -11.37 -6.12 3.53
CA TYR A 43 -10.12 -5.94 2.81
C TYR A 43 -9.42 -4.60 3.13
N TYR A 44 -10.17 -3.52 3.33
CA TYR A 44 -9.59 -2.21 3.66
C TYR A 44 -8.80 -2.23 4.97
N LEU A 45 -9.21 -3.06 5.94
CA LEU A 45 -8.48 -3.29 7.18
C LEU A 45 -7.16 -4.02 6.92
N LEU A 46 -7.22 -5.10 6.12
CA LEU A 46 -6.04 -5.90 5.76
C LEU A 46 -5.03 -5.05 4.95
N ALA A 47 -5.51 -4.25 4.00
CA ALA A 47 -4.69 -3.32 3.23
C ALA A 47 -4.03 -2.25 4.12
N GLY A 48 -4.79 -1.70 5.08
CA GLY A 48 -4.27 -0.76 6.07
C GLY A 48 -3.15 -1.35 6.93
N VAL A 49 -3.33 -2.58 7.41
CA VAL A 49 -2.29 -3.32 8.16
C VAL A 49 -1.06 -3.57 7.28
N GLY A 50 -1.25 -3.99 6.04
CA GLY A 50 -0.17 -4.20 5.08
C GLY A 50 0.67 -2.93 4.86
N LEU A 51 0.01 -1.78 4.66
CA LEU A 51 0.67 -0.49 4.51
C LEU A 51 1.42 -0.03 5.78
N LEU A 52 0.88 -0.29 6.97
CA LEU A 52 1.58 -0.03 8.22
C LEU A 52 2.87 -0.85 8.35
N ILE A 53 2.82 -2.13 8.00
CA ILE A 53 4.00 -3.02 8.02
C ILE A 53 5.04 -2.52 7.00
N THR A 54 4.63 -2.18 5.77
CA THR A 54 5.52 -1.59 4.77
C THR A 54 6.13 -0.28 5.27
N GLY A 55 5.34 0.61 5.88
CA GLY A 55 5.80 1.88 6.43
C GLY A 55 6.87 1.70 7.52
N GLY A 56 6.64 0.76 8.44
CA GLY A 56 7.61 0.40 9.48
C GLY A 56 8.91 -0.17 8.91
N LEU A 57 8.83 -1.04 7.89
CA LEU A 57 10.00 -1.60 7.22
C LEU A 57 10.80 -0.54 6.45
N LEU A 58 10.12 0.40 5.78
CA LEU A 58 10.75 1.53 5.09
C LEU A 58 11.47 2.46 6.07
N TRP A 59 10.88 2.72 7.24
CA TRP A 59 11.51 3.48 8.31
C TRP A 59 12.80 2.82 8.82
N GLY A 60 12.78 1.48 8.92
CA GLY A 60 13.94 0.65 9.25
C GLY A 60 14.94 0.45 8.10
N GLN A 61 14.71 1.05 6.93
CA GLN A 61 15.50 0.87 5.69
C GLN A 61 15.73 -0.60 5.30
N ARG A 62 14.73 -1.45 5.55
CA ARG A 62 14.77 -2.88 5.23
C ARG A 62 14.41 -3.13 3.77
N ARG A 63 15.17 -3.97 3.07
CA ARG A 63 14.91 -4.34 1.66
C ARG A 63 13.58 -5.09 1.53
N GLU A 64 13.18 -5.77 2.59
CA GLU A 64 11.95 -6.53 2.75
C GLU A 64 10.69 -5.66 2.57
N ALA A 65 10.80 -4.33 2.73
CA ALA A 65 9.69 -3.40 2.49
C ALA A 65 9.11 -3.52 1.08
N LEU A 66 9.97 -3.71 0.07
CA LEU A 66 9.55 -3.88 -1.32
C LEU A 66 8.75 -5.17 -1.52
N SER A 67 9.22 -6.27 -0.91
CA SER A 67 8.54 -7.55 -0.98
C SER A 67 7.18 -7.51 -0.30
N VAL A 68 7.09 -6.94 0.91
CA VAL A 68 5.82 -6.79 1.63
C VAL A 68 4.86 -5.92 0.85
N TYR A 69 5.31 -4.78 0.30
CA TYR A 69 4.46 -3.94 -0.52
C TYR A 69 3.97 -4.66 -1.80
N GLY A 70 4.84 -5.45 -2.44
CA GLY A 70 4.47 -6.29 -3.57
C GLY A 70 3.37 -7.29 -3.23
N ILE A 71 3.45 -7.93 -2.06
CA ILE A 71 2.40 -8.84 -1.57
C ILE A 71 1.10 -8.07 -1.33
N VAL A 72 1.16 -6.89 -0.69
CA VAL A 72 -0.01 -6.04 -0.47
C VAL A 72 -0.69 -5.71 -1.81
N LEU A 73 0.08 -5.31 -2.83
CA LEU A 73 -0.44 -5.00 -4.17
C LEU A 73 -1.05 -6.22 -4.87
N LEU A 74 -0.45 -7.40 -4.75
CA LEU A 74 -1.00 -8.64 -5.31
C LEU A 74 -2.32 -9.01 -4.63
N LEU A 75 -2.37 -8.90 -3.30
CA LEU A 75 -3.60 -9.11 -2.55
C LEU A 75 -4.65 -8.06 -2.90
N SER A 76 -4.28 -6.79 -3.11
CA SER A 76 -5.18 -5.74 -3.61
C SER A 76 -5.76 -6.07 -4.96
N SER A 77 -4.90 -6.49 -5.88
CA SER A 77 -5.31 -6.84 -7.23
C SER A 77 -6.25 -8.04 -7.22
N LEU A 78 -5.88 -9.10 -6.49
CA LEU A 78 -6.69 -10.32 -6.40
C LEU A 78 -8.02 -10.05 -5.70
N TRP A 79 -8.01 -9.29 -4.61
CA TRP A 79 -9.25 -8.91 -3.93
C TRP A 79 -10.15 -8.07 -4.84
N SER A 80 -9.60 -7.06 -5.52
CA SER A 80 -10.35 -6.24 -6.47
C SER A 80 -10.95 -7.09 -7.59
N LEU A 81 -10.24 -8.10 -8.09
CA LEU A 81 -10.73 -9.04 -9.09
C LEU A 81 -11.85 -9.94 -8.56
N MET A 82 -11.86 -10.26 -7.26
CA MET A 82 -12.91 -11.07 -6.63
C MET A 82 -14.16 -10.25 -6.29
N GLU A 83 -13.97 -9.00 -5.85
CA GLU A 83 -15.07 -8.14 -5.42
C GLU A 83 -15.77 -7.46 -6.61
N VAL A 84 -14.99 -6.99 -7.59
CA VAL A 84 -15.50 -6.30 -8.79
C VAL A 84 -15.64 -7.27 -9.98
N GLY A 85 -15.05 -8.46 -9.92
CA GLY A 85 -15.01 -9.38 -11.06
C GLY A 85 -14.11 -8.88 -12.21
N LEU A 86 -14.16 -9.58 -13.34
CA LEU A 86 -13.73 -9.05 -14.66
C LEU A 86 -14.88 -8.27 -15.31
N ASP A 87 -15.65 -7.51 -14.53
CA ASP A 87 -16.81 -6.77 -15.03
C ASP A 87 -16.38 -5.51 -15.77
N TRP A 88 -15.75 -5.70 -16.94
CA TRP A 88 -15.70 -4.70 -18.02
C TRP A 88 -17.11 -4.18 -18.38
N TRP A 89 -18.14 -4.95 -18.04
CA TRP A 89 -19.54 -4.73 -18.36
C TRP A 89 -20.25 -3.66 -17.52
N GLN A 90 -19.67 -3.17 -16.42
CA GLN A 90 -20.20 -2.00 -15.69
C GLN A 90 -19.72 -0.64 -16.27
N LEU A 91 -18.83 -0.67 -17.27
CA LEU A 91 -18.38 0.53 -18.01
C LEU A 91 -19.34 0.92 -19.15
N VAL A 92 -20.34 0.10 -19.46
CA VAL A 92 -21.37 0.45 -20.44
C VAL A 92 -22.39 1.34 -19.75
N PRO A 93 -22.60 2.59 -20.21
CA PRO A 93 -23.66 3.43 -19.70
C PRO A 93 -25.00 2.73 -19.92
N ARG A 94 -25.79 2.61 -18.86
CA ARG A 94 -27.21 2.25 -18.95
C ARG A 94 -28.05 3.48 -19.26
#